data_AF-A0A1C5G1W0-F1
#
_entry.id   AF-A0A1C5G1W0-F1
#
_cell.length_a   1.000
_cell.length_b   1.000
_cell.length_c   1.000
_cell.angle_alpha   90.00
_cell.angle_beta   90.00
_cell.angle_gamma   90.00
#
_symmetry.space_group_name_H-M   'P 1'
#
loop_
_entity.id
_entity.type
_entity.pdbx_description
1 polymer ?
#
loop_
_entity_poly.entity_id
_entity_poly.type
_entity_poly.pdbx_seq_one_letter_code
_entity_poly.pdbx_strand_id
1 'polypeptide(L)'
;AAVCAARAACRPGAPAGVRTVHLTHPHNTPFATAVKVLERLYPGLSLDLVDDLDDPDPYESLFAHHLASLLVFTGQRRTYDRGNLLQDTAGLPDPEPLDATYLANAVGEVVTPVAAA
;
A
#
# COMPACT_ATOMS: atom_id res chain seq x y z
N ALA A 1 -2.88 12.65 1.98
CA ALA A 1 -2.28 13.12 0.71
C ALA A 1 -2.67 14.56 0.35
N ALA A 2 -3.97 14.89 0.25
CA ALA A 2 -4.43 16.23 -0.16
C ALA A 2 -3.92 17.39 0.72
N VAL A 3 -3.91 17.22 2.05
CA VAL A 3 -3.40 18.24 2.99
C VAL A 3 -1.89 18.48 2.81
N CYS A 4 -1.11 17.43 2.57
CA CYS A 4 0.32 17.54 2.32
C CYS A 4 0.61 18.25 0.99
N ALA A 5 -0.15 17.93 -0.06
CA ALA A 5 -0.02 18.59 -1.36
C ALA A 5 -0.39 20.09 -1.28
N ALA A 6 -1.45 20.43 -0.54
CA ALA A 6 -1.84 21.82 -0.32
C ALA A 6 -0.79 22.61 0.46
N ARG A 7 -0.19 22.03 1.52
CA ARG A 7 0.88 22.70 2.27
C ARG A 7 2.16 22.90 1.47
N ALA A 8 2.56 21.91 0.67
CA ALA A 8 3.70 22.05 -0.24
C ALA A 8 3.48 23.17 -1.27
N ALA A 9 2.25 23.33 -1.78
CA ALA A 9 1.91 24.40 -2.73
C ALA A 9 1.92 25.81 -2.11
N CYS A 10 1.69 25.94 -0.80
CA CYS A 10 1.55 27.23 -0.12
C CYS A 10 2.80 27.69 0.65
N ARG A 11 3.98 27.11 0.39
CA ARG A 11 5.21 27.42 1.15
C ARG A 11 5.63 28.89 1.01
N PRO A 12 5.65 29.68 2.09
CA PRO A 12 6.12 31.06 2.06
C PRO A 12 7.63 31.12 1.78
N GLY A 13 8.06 32.02 0.89
CA GLY A 13 9.48 32.22 0.59
C GLY A 13 10.14 31.09 -0.22
N ALA A 14 9.36 30.26 -0.92
CA ALA A 14 9.91 29.28 -1.84
C ALA A 14 10.68 29.99 -2.98
N PRO A 15 11.90 29.54 -3.31
CA PRO A 15 12.65 30.10 -4.44
C PRO A 15 11.90 29.88 -5.75
N ALA A 16 12.04 30.80 -6.70
CA ALA A 16 11.47 30.65 -8.03
C ALA A 16 12.01 29.38 -8.70
N GLY A 17 11.14 28.40 -8.97
CA GLY A 17 11.52 27.13 -9.59
C GLY A 17 10.49 26.02 -9.42
N VAL A 18 10.70 24.90 -10.11
CA VAL A 18 9.92 23.67 -9.95
C VAL A 18 10.57 22.81 -8.88
N ARG A 19 9.77 22.32 -7.93
CA ARG A 19 10.20 21.36 -6.91
C ARG A 19 9.37 20.10 -7.00
N THR A 20 10.03 18.95 -7.03
CA THR A 20 9.39 17.64 -7.02
C THR A 20 9.31 17.09 -5.58
N VAL A 21 8.13 16.59 -5.22
CA VAL A 21 7.87 15.92 -3.93
C VAL A 21 7.35 14.50 -4.19
N HIS A 22 7.87 13.52 -3.44
CA HIS A 22 7.35 12.15 -3.48
C HIS A 22 6.27 11.95 -2.42
N LEU A 23 5.01 11.93 -2.86
CA LEU A 23 3.86 11.61 -2.01
C LEU A 23 3.73 10.09 -1.89
N THR A 24 4.47 9.52 -0.94
CA THR A 24 4.48 8.08 -0.66
C THR A 24 4.30 7.81 0.83
N HIS A 25 3.85 6.59 1.17
CA HIS A 25 3.78 6.14 2.55
C HIS A 25 5.20 6.06 3.15
N PRO A 26 5.42 6.44 4.42
CA PRO A 26 6.74 6.38 5.09
C PRO A 26 7.34 4.97 5.10
N HIS A 27 6.49 3.95 5.13
CA HIS A 27 6.88 2.56 5.29
C HIS A 27 6.39 1.72 4.11
N ASN A 28 7.26 0.87 3.59
CA ASN A 28 6.86 -0.15 2.62
C ASN A 28 5.94 -1.16 3.30
N THR A 29 4.88 -1.56 2.61
CA THR A 29 3.92 -2.55 3.10
C THR A 29 4.20 -3.87 2.41
N PRO A 30 4.52 -4.95 3.14
CA PRO A 30 4.67 -6.27 2.54
C PRO A 30 3.35 -6.69 1.89
N PHE A 31 3.41 -7.19 0.66
CA PHE A 31 2.21 -7.68 -0.03
C PHE A 31 1.57 -8.88 0.72
N ALA A 32 2.36 -9.63 1.49
CA ALA A 32 1.88 -10.65 2.42
C ALA A 32 0.86 -10.13 3.45
N THR A 33 0.89 -8.84 3.79
CA THR A 33 -0.12 -8.23 4.67
C THR A 33 -1.49 -8.19 3.98
N ALA A 34 -1.53 -7.89 2.68
CA ALA A 34 -2.76 -7.86 1.90
C ALA A 34 -3.34 -9.27 1.69
N VAL A 35 -2.49 -10.26 1.41
CA VAL A 35 -2.88 -11.68 1.32
C VAL A 35 -3.63 -12.13 2.58
N LYS A 36 -3.06 -11.89 3.76
CA LYS A 36 -3.66 -12.28 5.04
C LYS A 36 -5.02 -11.62 5.32
N VAL A 37 -5.30 -10.48 4.70
CA VAL A 37 -6.60 -9.82 4.81
C VAL A 37 -7.58 -10.46 3.84
N LEU A 38 -7.18 -10.74 2.60
CA LEU A 38 -8.01 -11.44 1.62
C LEU A 38 -8.42 -12.84 2.08
N GLU A 39 -7.49 -13.63 2.63
CA GLU A 39 -7.79 -14.98 3.16
C GLU A 39 -8.77 -14.93 4.35
N ARG A 40 -8.74 -13.84 5.14
CA ARG A 40 -9.70 -13.62 6.22
C ARG A 40 -11.09 -13.25 5.71
N LEU A 41 -11.16 -12.41 4.67
CA LEU A 41 -12.42 -12.00 4.04
C LEU A 41 -13.13 -13.14 3.32
N TYR A 42 -12.37 -14.09 2.76
CA TYR A 42 -12.91 -15.17 1.94
C TYR A 42 -12.50 -16.54 2.51
N PRO A 43 -13.24 -17.07 3.50
CA PRO A 43 -12.96 -18.38 4.08
C PRO A 43 -12.93 -19.47 3.00
N GLY A 44 -11.85 -20.26 2.97
CA GLY A 44 -11.61 -21.28 1.94
C GLY A 44 -10.74 -20.81 0.78
N LEU A 45 -10.40 -19.52 0.71
CA LEU A 45 -9.35 -19.00 -0.15
C LEU A 45 -8.00 -19.11 0.55
N SER A 46 -7.01 -19.65 -0.16
CA SER A 46 -5.60 -19.54 0.22
C SER A 46 -4.84 -18.97 -0.98
N LEU A 47 -3.93 -18.03 -0.71
CA LEU A 47 -3.18 -17.35 -1.76
C LEU A 47 -1.68 -17.43 -1.48
N ASP A 48 -0.97 -18.12 -2.37
CA ASP A 48 0.49 -18.12 -2.39
C ASP A 48 1.00 -17.26 -3.54
N LEU A 49 2.04 -16.46 -3.27
CA LEU A 49 2.74 -15.69 -4.28
C LEU A 49 3.98 -16.45 -4.72
N VAL A 50 3.96 -16.85 -5.98
CA VAL A 50 5.05 -17.56 -6.64
C VAL A 50 5.58 -16.70 -7.80
N ASP A 51 6.88 -16.84 -8.10
CA ASP A 51 7.51 -16.12 -9.20
C ASP A 51 7.07 -16.68 -10.56
N ASP A 52 6.86 -18.00 -10.64
CA ASP A 52 6.40 -18.73 -11.82
C ASP A 52 5.28 -19.70 -11.43
N LEU A 53 4.32 -19.90 -12.34
CA LEU A 53 3.15 -20.75 -12.16
C LEU A 53 3.16 -21.87 -13.20
N ASP A 54 3.56 -23.06 -12.79
CA ASP A 54 3.65 -24.25 -13.65
C ASP A 54 2.33 -25.03 -13.65
N ASP A 55 1.85 -25.41 -14.84
CA ASP A 55 0.62 -26.18 -15.07
C ASP A 55 -0.61 -25.69 -14.27
N PRO A 56 -1.03 -24.41 -14.45
CA PRO A 56 -2.10 -23.83 -13.66
C PRO A 56 -3.44 -24.53 -13.88
N ASP A 57 -4.17 -24.74 -12.79
CA ASP A 57 -5.56 -25.16 -12.86
C ASP A 57 -6.47 -24.05 -13.46
N PRO A 58 -7.75 -24.34 -13.75
CA PRO A 58 -8.66 -23.34 -14.33
C PRO A 58 -8.88 -22.10 -13.45
N TYR A 59 -8.85 -22.24 -12.12
CA TYR A 59 -9.00 -21.12 -11.19
C TYR A 59 -7.72 -20.30 -11.13
N GLU A 60 -6.57 -20.94 -11.02
CA GLU A 60 -5.25 -20.29 -11.04
C GLU A 60 -5.05 -19.53 -12.36
N SER A 61 -5.45 -20.11 -13.49
CA SER A 61 -5.44 -19.47 -14.80
C SER A 61 -6.33 -18.21 -14.84
N LEU A 62 -7.51 -18.27 -14.23
CA LEU A 62 -8.43 -17.14 -14.13
C LEU A 62 -7.82 -16.00 -13.29
N PHE A 63 -7.23 -16.35 -12.14
CA PHE A 63 -6.53 -15.39 -11.28
C PHE A 63 -5.33 -14.77 -11.98
N ALA A 64 -4.50 -15.59 -12.65
CA ALA A 64 -3.37 -15.11 -13.43
C ALA A 64 -3.82 -14.15 -14.53
N HIS A 65 -4.92 -14.44 -15.26
CA HIS A 65 -5.42 -13.55 -16.30
C HIS A 65 -5.81 -12.17 -15.75
N HIS A 66 -6.50 -12.11 -14.62
CA HIS A 66 -6.94 -10.84 -14.03
C HIS A 66 -5.86 -10.10 -13.26
N LEU A 67 -4.91 -10.81 -12.65
CA LEU A 67 -3.88 -10.24 -11.77
C LEU A 67 -2.49 -10.15 -12.41
N ALA A 68 -2.25 -10.72 -13.60
CA ALA A 68 -0.93 -10.69 -14.26
C ALA A 68 -0.37 -9.27 -14.40
N SER A 69 -1.24 -8.29 -14.66
CA SER A 69 -0.83 -6.88 -14.73
C SER A 69 -0.31 -6.33 -13.40
N LEU A 70 -0.80 -6.84 -12.26
CA LEU A 70 -0.33 -6.47 -10.93
C LEU A 70 1.02 -7.13 -10.61
N LEU A 71 1.24 -8.37 -11.09
CA LEU A 71 2.51 -9.10 -10.90
C LEU A 71 3.72 -8.37 -11.52
N VAL A 72 3.52 -7.62 -12.61
CA VAL A 72 4.59 -6.77 -13.19
C VAL A 72 5.12 -5.73 -12.18
N PHE A 73 4.31 -5.36 -11.19
CA PHE A 73 4.69 -4.40 -10.15
C PHE A 73 5.22 -5.07 -8.88
N THR A 74 4.94 -6.34 -8.62
CA THR A 74 5.39 -7.03 -7.40
C THR A 74 6.92 -7.24 -7.38
N GLY A 75 7.55 -7.40 -8.54
CA GLY A 75 9.00 -7.44 -8.68
C GLY A 75 9.69 -6.08 -8.48
N GLN A 76 8.94 -4.97 -8.48
CA GLN A 76 9.52 -3.63 -8.41
C GLN A 76 9.66 -3.16 -6.96
N ARG A 77 10.88 -3.20 -6.42
CA ARG A 77 11.20 -2.60 -5.12
C ARG A 77 11.62 -1.15 -5.30
N ARG A 78 10.68 -0.21 -5.12
CA ARG A 78 10.97 1.23 -5.19
C ARG A 78 10.91 1.83 -3.79
N THR A 79 11.99 2.50 -3.39
CA THR A 79 12.01 3.35 -2.21
C THR A 79 12.24 4.78 -2.68
N TYR A 80 11.37 5.70 -2.27
CA TYR A 80 11.39 7.08 -2.71
C TYR A 80 11.86 7.99 -1.57
N ASP A 81 12.78 8.91 -1.87
CA ASP A 81 13.19 9.92 -0.90
C ASP A 81 12.05 10.92 -0.64
N ARG A 82 11.66 11.03 0.64
CA ARG A 82 10.59 11.93 1.13
C ARG A 82 11.15 13.26 1.67
N GLY A 83 12.46 13.52 1.61
CA GLY A 83 13.09 14.69 2.23
C GLY A 83 12.43 16.01 1.85
N ASN A 84 12.10 16.21 0.56
CA ASN A 84 11.39 17.42 0.13
C ASN A 84 9.97 17.53 0.71
N LEU A 85 9.24 16.42 0.78
CA LEU A 85 7.90 16.39 1.36
C LEU A 85 7.95 16.73 2.86
N LEU A 86 8.88 16.12 3.60
CA LEU A 86 9.00 16.29 5.05
C LEU A 86 9.35 17.72 5.45
N GLN A 87 10.14 18.43 4.64
CA GLN A 87 10.41 19.85 4.86
C GLN A 87 9.15 20.72 4.77
N ASP A 88 8.21 20.35 3.89
CA ASP A 88 7.00 21.13 3.63
C ASP A 88 5.82 20.70 4.52
N THR A 89 5.89 19.50 5.09
CA THR A 89 4.88 18.94 6.00
C THR A 89 5.37 18.85 7.44
N ALA A 90 6.41 19.59 7.82
CA ALA A 90 6.93 19.60 9.17
C ALA A 90 5.81 19.85 10.20
N GLY A 91 5.63 18.91 11.13
CA GLY A 91 4.58 18.95 12.16
C GLY A 91 3.25 18.31 11.78
N LEU A 92 3.10 17.73 10.59
CA LEU A 92 2.01 16.78 10.31
C LEU A 92 2.41 15.38 10.77
N PRO A 93 1.48 14.60 11.37
CA PRO A 93 1.74 13.19 11.62
C PRO A 93 1.89 12.45 10.29
N ASP A 94 2.72 11.40 10.31
CA ASP A 94 2.72 10.43 9.23
C ASP A 94 1.35 9.71 9.17
N PRO A 95 0.94 9.21 7.98
CA PRO A 95 -0.27 8.40 7.88
C PRO A 95 -0.16 7.13 8.72
N GLU A 96 -1.32 6.60 9.14
CA GLU A 96 -1.37 5.31 9.82
C GLU A 96 -0.72 4.22 8.96
N PRO A 97 0.02 3.28 9.57
CA PRO A 97 0.58 2.15 8.86
C PRO A 97 -0.50 1.37 8.11
N LEU A 98 -0.21 0.95 6.89
CA LEU A 98 -1.07 0.04 6.11
C LEU A 98 -0.93 -1.41 6.61
N ASP A 99 -1.21 -1.62 7.89
CA ASP A 99 -1.20 -2.94 8.50
C ASP A 99 -2.48 -3.74 8.20
N ALA A 100 -2.58 -4.94 8.75
CA ALA A 100 -3.74 -5.79 8.53
C ALA A 100 -5.05 -5.16 9.05
N THR A 101 -5.01 -4.38 10.12
CA THR A 101 -6.19 -3.71 10.69
C THR A 101 -6.64 -2.58 9.79
N TYR A 102 -5.71 -1.74 9.33
CA TYR A 102 -6.00 -0.67 8.37
C TYR A 102 -6.64 -1.25 7.11
N LEU A 103 -6.04 -2.31 6.55
CA LEU A 103 -6.54 -2.95 5.33
C LEU A 103 -7.91 -3.61 5.55
N ALA A 104 -8.12 -4.30 6.67
CA ALA A 104 -9.43 -4.87 7.05
C ALA A 104 -10.52 -3.79 7.15
N ASN A 105 -10.21 -2.66 7.79
CA ASN A 105 -11.11 -1.51 7.85
C ASN A 105 -11.41 -0.94 6.46
N ALA A 106 -10.38 -0.85 5.60
CA ALA A 106 -10.52 -0.28 4.26
C ALA A 106 -11.43 -1.12 3.34
N VAL A 107 -11.46 -2.44 3.53
CA VAL A 107 -12.34 -3.36 2.79
C VAL A 107 -13.72 -3.54 3.45
N GLY A 108 -13.98 -2.83 4.55
CA GLY A 108 -15.26 -2.90 5.27
C GLY A 108 -15.44 -4.15 6.14
N GLU A 109 -14.34 -4.81 6.52
CA GLU A 109 -14.40 -5.91 7.49
C GLU A 109 -14.79 -5.36 8.87
N VAL A 110 -15.85 -5.92 9.47
CA VAL A 110 -16.11 -5.70 10.90
C VAL A 110 -15.11 -6.58 11.65
N VAL A 111 -13.93 -6.02 11.96
CA VAL A 111 -12.95 -6.69 12.81
C VAL A 111 -13.61 -6.88 14.18
N THR A 112 -14.07 -8.09 14.45
CA THR A 112 -14.53 -8.44 15.79
C THR A 112 -13.26 -8.54 16.64
N PRO A 113 -13.09 -7.73 17.70
CA PRO A 113 -11.84 -7.73 18.45
C PRO A 113 -11.63 -9.12 19.04
N VAL A 114 -10.49 -9.73 18.72
CA VAL A 114 -10.04 -10.95 19.42
C VAL A 114 -9.72 -10.53 20.85
N ALA A 115 -10.48 -11.07 21.80
CA ALA A 115 -10.18 -10.89 23.22
C ALA A 115 -8.75 -11.39 23.49
N ALA A 116 -7.93 -10.54 24.09
CA ALA A 116 -6.60 -10.92 24.53
C ALA A 116 -6.70 -12.11 25.50
N ALA A 117 -6.00 -13.20 25.18
CA ALA A 117 -5.79 -14.34 26.05
C ALA A 117 -4.51 -14.14 26.88
#